data_AF-A0A963NJX4-F1
#
_entry.id   AF-A0A963NJX4-F1
#
_cell.length_a   1.000
_cell.length_b   1.000
_cell.length_c   1.000
_cell.angle_alpha   90.00
_cell.angle_beta   90.00
_cell.angle_gamma   90.00
#
_symmetry.space_group_name_H-M   'P 1'
#
loop_
_entity.id
_entity.type
_entity.pdbx_description
1 polymer ?
#
loop_
_entity_poly.entity_id
_entity_poly.type
_entity_poly.pdbx_seq_one_letter_code
_entity_poly.pdbx_strand_id
1 'polypeptide(L)'
;MSTMPRNALLVALEMAERQRDAARRGLHDAQAGALAAQEQMAQLETYAAETDARWGMRANACVAPEVLFHHRHFMGRLEHAMHLQARVLADHAQRVAGSERALLAAQVRLATLKKLVAKRQRELEQQQHRREQKQTDERAMLALRPRHDEY
;
A
#
# COMPACT_ATOMS: atom_id res chain seq x y z
N MET A 1 30.92 -7.19 2.41
CA MET A 1 29.60 -6.71 2.91
C MET A 1 29.80 -5.39 3.65
N SER A 2 29.57 -4.26 2.98
CA SER A 2 29.75 -2.93 3.59
C SER A 2 28.85 -2.77 4.82
N THR A 3 29.46 -2.57 5.98
CA THR A 3 28.77 -2.25 7.23
C THR A 3 28.23 -0.82 7.15
N MET A 4 26.94 -0.66 6.87
CA MET A 4 26.28 0.63 7.01
C MET A 4 26.35 1.11 8.47
N PRO A 5 26.70 2.39 8.72
CA PRO A 5 26.76 2.93 10.08
C PRO A 5 25.37 2.95 10.72
N ARG A 6 25.30 2.80 12.05
CA ARG A 6 24.05 2.73 12.84
C ARG A 6 23.04 3.83 12.49
N ASN A 7 23.50 5.07 12.30
CA ASN A 7 22.66 6.19 11.91
C ASN A 7 22.04 6.00 10.51
N ALA A 8 22.77 5.42 9.56
CA ALA A 8 22.23 5.14 8.23
C ALA A 8 21.15 4.05 8.25
N LEU A 9 21.24 3.06 9.14
CA LEU A 9 20.19 2.04 9.31
C LEU A 9 18.92 2.61 9.94
N LEU A 10 19.05 3.53 10.89
CA LEU A 10 17.90 4.22 11.49
C LEU A 10 17.20 5.12 10.47
N VAL A 11 17.95 5.87 9.67
CA VAL A 11 17.38 6.68 8.57
C VAL A 11 16.70 5.79 7.53
N ALA A 12 17.31 4.66 7.14
CA ALA A 12 16.70 3.70 6.23
C ALA A 12 15.39 3.11 6.78
N LEU A 13 15.31 2.89 8.10
CA LEU A 13 14.09 2.44 8.76
C LEU A 13 12.99 3.49 8.68
N GLU A 14 13.30 4.75 9.02
CA GLU A 14 12.35 5.87 8.94
C GLU A 14 11.83 6.05 7.50
N MET A 15 12.73 6.02 6.51
CA MET A 15 12.34 6.07 5.10
C MET A 15 11.43 4.91 4.71
N ALA A 16 11.69 3.70 5.20
CA ALA A 16 10.84 2.54 4.92
C ALA A 16 9.45 2.66 5.58
N GLU A 17 9.35 3.25 6.78
CA GLU A 17 8.07 3.55 7.42
C GLU A 17 7.27 4.58 6.61
N ARG A 18 7.91 5.68 6.20
CA ARG A 18 7.30 6.68 5.33
C ARG A 18 6.84 6.08 4.00
N GLN A 19 7.62 5.18 3.40
CA GLN A 19 7.27 4.50 2.15
C GLN A 19 6.06 3.58 2.32
N ARG A 20 5.98 2.81 3.43
CA ARG A 20 4.80 1.99 3.74
C ARG A 20 3.56 2.87 3.88
N ASP A 21 3.67 4.00 4.58
CA ASP A 21 2.54 4.89 4.81
C ASP A 21 2.07 5.58 3.53
N ALA A 22 3.01 5.95 2.65
CA ALA A 22 2.70 6.43 1.32
C ALA A 22 2.00 5.36 0.47
N ALA A 23 2.49 4.11 0.49
CA ALA A 23 1.86 3.00 -0.22
C ALA A 23 0.45 2.68 0.31
N ARG A 24 0.24 2.80 1.63
CA ARG A 24 -1.07 2.62 2.25
C ARG A 24 -2.07 3.69 1.81
N ARG A 25 -1.64 4.96 1.75
CA ARG A 25 -2.46 6.05 1.19
C ARG A 25 -2.79 5.78 -0.28
N GLY A 26 -1.80 5.39 -1.08
CA GLY A 26 -2.02 5.04 -2.49
C GLY A 26 -3.01 3.89 -2.69
N LEU A 27 -3.03 2.89 -1.81
CA LEU A 27 -4.04 1.83 -1.84
C LEU A 27 -5.44 2.38 -1.54
N HIS A 28 -5.57 3.19 -0.49
CA HIS A 28 -6.83 3.82 -0.13
C HIS A 28 -7.38 4.68 -1.27
N ASP A 29 -6.54 5.50 -1.90
CA ASP A 29 -6.94 6.36 -3.02
C ASP A 29 -7.35 5.53 -4.25
N ALA A 30 -6.64 4.43 -4.54
CA ALA A 30 -7.00 3.52 -5.62
C ALA A 30 -8.35 2.84 -5.38
N GLN A 31 -8.62 2.40 -4.14
CA GLN A 31 -9.89 1.79 -3.75
C GLN A 31 -11.05 2.79 -3.83
N ALA A 32 -10.84 4.03 -3.34
CA ALA A 32 -11.83 5.10 -3.47
C ALA A 32 -12.17 5.40 -4.94
N GLY A 33 -11.15 5.46 -5.80
CA GLY A 33 -11.35 5.63 -7.25
C GLY A 33 -12.11 4.46 -7.88
N ALA A 34 -11.82 3.23 -7.47
CA ALA A 34 -12.53 2.05 -7.96
C ALA A 34 -14.01 2.06 -7.53
N LEU A 35 -14.32 2.46 -6.30
CA LEU A 35 -15.69 2.60 -5.82
C LEU A 35 -16.46 3.66 -6.62
N ALA A 36 -15.87 4.85 -6.82
CA ALA A 36 -16.49 5.90 -7.60
C ALA A 36 -16.78 5.47 -9.06
N ALA A 37 -15.86 4.70 -9.68
CA ALA A 37 -16.08 4.16 -11.01
C ALA A 37 -17.21 3.12 -11.06
N GLN A 38 -17.40 2.32 -9.99
CA GLN A 38 -18.50 1.38 -9.85
C GLN A 38 -19.84 2.10 -9.70
N GLU A 39 -19.89 3.16 -8.87
CA GLU A 39 -21.07 3.99 -8.70
C GLU A 39 -21.51 4.63 -10.03
N GLN A 40 -20.56 5.12 -10.83
CA GLN A 40 -20.85 5.64 -12.17
C GLN A 40 -21.43 4.58 -13.11
N MET A 41 -20.90 3.35 -13.09
CA MET A 41 -21.48 2.26 -13.89
C MET A 41 -22.92 1.95 -13.45
N ALA A 42 -23.15 1.83 -12.14
CA ALA A 42 -24.48 1.58 -11.59
C ALA A 42 -25.49 2.68 -11.96
N GLN A 43 -25.05 3.94 -12.01
CA GLN A 43 -25.87 5.05 -12.49
C GLN A 43 -26.26 4.89 -13.96
N LEU A 44 -25.31 4.50 -14.84
CA LEU A 44 -25.59 4.26 -16.25
C LEU A 44 -26.58 3.10 -16.44
N GLU A 45 -26.39 2.00 -15.72
CA GLU A 45 -27.27 0.82 -15.75
C GLU A 45 -28.68 1.15 -15.27
N THR A 46 -28.78 1.87 -14.15
CA THR A 46 -30.08 2.33 -13.60
C THR A 46 -30.79 3.22 -14.61
N TYR A 47 -30.06 4.17 -15.19
CA TYR A 47 -30.63 5.11 -16.15
C TYR A 47 -31.08 4.43 -17.46
N ALA A 48 -30.36 3.40 -17.90
CA ALA A 48 -30.76 2.54 -19.03
C ALA A 48 -32.08 1.83 -18.72
N ALA A 49 -32.15 1.13 -17.59
CA ALA A 49 -33.33 0.37 -17.17
C ALA A 49 -34.56 1.27 -17.01
N GLU A 50 -34.42 2.44 -16.38
CA GLU A 50 -35.52 3.39 -16.24
C GLU A 50 -36.01 3.93 -17.59
N THR A 51 -35.09 4.17 -18.53
CA THR A 51 -35.42 4.70 -19.85
C THR A 51 -36.21 3.66 -20.65
N ASP A 52 -35.78 2.39 -20.62
CA ASP A 52 -36.50 1.30 -21.25
C ASP A 52 -37.86 1.03 -20.60
N ALA A 53 -37.96 1.08 -19.27
CA ALA A 53 -39.23 0.89 -18.57
C ALA A 53 -40.26 1.99 -18.91
N ARG A 54 -39.83 3.26 -18.90
CA ARG A 54 -40.67 4.40 -19.31
C ARG A 54 -41.09 4.30 -20.78
N TRP A 55 -40.22 3.73 -21.63
CA TRP A 55 -40.54 3.48 -23.03
C TRP A 55 -41.59 2.38 -23.20
N GLY A 56 -41.44 1.26 -22.50
CA GLY A 56 -42.40 0.13 -22.53
C GLY A 56 -43.83 0.53 -22.20
N MET A 57 -44.02 1.49 -21.28
CA MET A 57 -45.35 2.04 -20.96
C MET A 57 -45.97 2.85 -22.12
N ARG A 58 -45.16 3.43 -23.02
CA ARG A 58 -45.62 4.26 -24.16
C ARG A 58 -45.81 3.46 -25.45
N ALA A 59 -45.22 2.26 -25.55
CA ALA A 59 -45.26 1.42 -26.75
C ALA A 59 -46.68 0.92 -27.11
N ASN A 60 -47.62 0.91 -26.16
CA ASN A 60 -49.04 0.59 -26.39
C ASN A 60 -49.85 1.75 -27.03
N ALA A 61 -49.26 2.94 -27.20
CA ALA A 61 -49.84 4.04 -27.97
C ALA A 61 -49.27 4.04 -29.41
N CYS A 62 -49.98 4.63 -30.39
CA CYS A 62 -49.40 4.87 -31.72
C CYS A 62 -48.19 5.80 -31.60
N VAL A 63 -46.98 5.25 -31.58
CA VAL A 63 -45.71 6.01 -31.51
C VAL A 63 -45.22 6.33 -32.92
N ALA A 64 -44.86 7.59 -33.17
CA ALA A 64 -44.29 8.01 -34.45
C ALA A 64 -42.91 7.34 -34.70
N PRO A 65 -42.61 6.91 -35.95
CA PRO A 65 -41.33 6.25 -36.30
C PRO A 65 -40.07 7.03 -35.91
N GLU A 66 -40.11 8.35 -35.94
CA GLU A 66 -38.98 9.22 -35.57
C GLU A 66 -38.62 9.06 -34.08
N VAL A 67 -39.61 8.86 -33.21
CA VAL A 67 -39.39 8.67 -31.78
C VAL A 67 -38.72 7.31 -31.51
N LEU A 68 -39.08 6.27 -32.27
CA LEU A 68 -38.42 4.96 -32.21
C LEU A 68 -36.94 5.06 -32.62
N PHE A 69 -36.65 5.82 -33.67
CA PHE A 69 -35.28 6.06 -34.11
C PHE A 69 -34.47 6.75 -33.01
N HIS A 70 -34.98 7.85 -32.44
CA HIS A 70 -34.28 8.59 -31.39
C HIS A 70 -34.04 7.75 -30.12
N HIS A 71 -35.02 6.95 -29.70
CA HIS A 71 -34.86 6.05 -28.56
C HIS A 71 -33.76 5.02 -28.80
N ARG A 72 -33.78 4.29 -29.92
CA ARG A 72 -32.73 3.31 -30.25
C ARG A 72 -31.35 3.94 -30.38
N HIS A 73 -31.27 5.10 -31.03
CA HIS A 73 -30.02 5.84 -31.17
C HIS A 73 -29.46 6.28 -29.82
N PHE A 74 -30.31 6.76 -28.92
CA PHE A 74 -29.91 7.11 -27.56
C PHE A 74 -29.43 5.90 -26.76
N MET A 75 -30.15 4.78 -26.81
CA MET A 75 -29.74 3.55 -26.14
C MET A 75 -28.40 3.03 -26.66
N GLY A 76 -28.14 3.11 -27.96
CA GLY A 76 -26.83 2.77 -28.52
C GLY A 76 -25.69 3.67 -28.00
N ARG A 77 -25.96 4.96 -27.76
CA ARG A 77 -24.98 5.85 -27.13
C ARG A 77 -24.74 5.51 -25.66
N LEU A 78 -25.79 5.12 -24.94
CA LEU A 78 -25.70 4.75 -23.53
C LEU A 78 -24.91 3.43 -23.36
N GLU A 79 -25.19 2.44 -24.20
CA GLU A 79 -24.43 1.20 -24.28
C GLU A 79 -22.96 1.46 -24.62
N HIS A 80 -22.67 2.36 -25.56
CA HIS A 80 -21.30 2.77 -25.85
C HIS A 80 -20.59 3.41 -24.64
N ALA A 81 -21.28 4.29 -23.90
CA ALA A 81 -20.75 4.89 -22.68
C ALA A 81 -20.45 3.84 -21.59
N MET A 82 -21.34 2.86 -21.41
CA MET A 82 -21.12 1.74 -20.49
C MET A 82 -19.90 0.90 -20.90
N HIS A 83 -19.70 0.63 -22.20
CA HIS A 83 -18.49 -0.06 -22.67
C HIS A 83 -17.21 0.71 -22.36
N LEU A 84 -17.22 2.04 -22.48
CA LEU A 84 -16.08 2.87 -22.08
C LEU A 84 -15.87 2.81 -20.55
N GLN A 85 -16.95 2.88 -19.78
CA GLN A 85 -16.89 2.79 -18.32
C GLN A 85 -16.39 1.43 -17.84
N ALA A 86 -16.70 0.34 -18.55
CA ALA A 86 -16.16 -0.99 -18.24
C ALA A 86 -14.63 -1.04 -18.35
N ARG A 87 -14.04 -0.31 -19.29
CA ARG A 87 -12.57 -0.17 -19.39
C ARG A 87 -12.01 0.63 -18.22
N VAL A 88 -12.69 1.70 -17.81
CA VAL A 88 -12.31 2.49 -16.63
C VAL A 88 -12.32 1.62 -15.37
N LEU A 89 -13.35 0.78 -15.18
CA LEU A 89 -13.41 -0.19 -14.08
C LEU A 89 -12.24 -1.16 -14.10
N ALA A 90 -11.91 -1.72 -15.27
CA ALA A 90 -10.77 -2.62 -15.41
C ALA A 90 -9.45 -1.93 -15.05
N ASP A 91 -9.24 -0.68 -15.49
CA ASP A 91 -8.07 0.12 -15.14
C ASP A 91 -7.98 0.37 -13.63
N HIS A 92 -9.09 0.71 -12.98
CA HIS A 92 -9.14 0.88 -11.53
C HIS A 92 -8.83 -0.43 -10.78
N ALA A 93 -9.34 -1.56 -11.26
CA ALA A 93 -9.01 -2.87 -10.68
C ALA A 93 -7.50 -3.17 -10.79
N GLN A 94 -6.87 -2.87 -11.93
CA GLN A 94 -5.42 -3.00 -12.09
C GLN A 94 -4.64 -2.07 -11.16
N ARG A 95 -5.11 -0.83 -10.96
CA ARG A 95 -4.49 0.14 -10.03
C ARG A 95 -4.56 -0.34 -8.59
N VAL A 96 -5.70 -0.89 -8.15
CA VAL A 96 -5.85 -1.49 -6.82
C VAL A 96 -4.90 -2.66 -6.64
N ALA A 97 -4.88 -3.61 -7.58
CA ALA A 97 -3.96 -4.75 -7.51
C ALA A 97 -2.47 -4.31 -7.54
N GLY A 98 -2.16 -3.22 -8.24
CA GLY A 98 -0.83 -2.61 -8.24
C GLY A 98 -0.45 -2.00 -6.88
N SER A 99 -1.36 -1.24 -6.27
CA SER A 99 -1.13 -0.59 -4.98
C SER A 99 -1.08 -1.58 -3.80
N GLU A 100 -1.85 -2.67 -3.85
CA GLU A 100 -1.75 -3.78 -2.90
C GLU A 100 -0.35 -4.43 -2.93
N ARG A 101 0.15 -4.72 -4.13
CA ARG A 101 1.50 -5.26 -4.32
C ARG A 101 2.57 -4.29 -3.81
N ALA A 102 2.41 -3.00 -4.07
CA ALA A 102 3.33 -1.96 -3.59
C ALA A 102 3.33 -1.87 -2.05
N LEU A 103 2.15 -1.93 -1.42
CA LEU A 103 2.02 -1.92 0.03
C LEU A 103 2.68 -3.15 0.66
N LEU A 104 2.43 -4.34 0.11
CA LEU A 104 3.06 -5.57 0.58
C LEU A 104 4.59 -5.50 0.49
N ALA A 105 5.13 -5.04 -0.65
CA ALA A 105 6.56 -4.87 -0.83
C ALA A 105 7.18 -3.90 0.19
N ALA A 106 6.50 -2.78 0.46
CA ALA A 106 6.93 -1.81 1.46
C ALA A 106 6.91 -2.40 2.89
N GLN A 107 5.87 -3.16 3.24
CA GLN A 107 5.77 -3.85 4.53
C GLN A 107 6.88 -4.89 4.72
N VAL A 108 7.16 -5.71 3.71
CA VAL A 108 8.25 -6.71 3.73
C VAL A 108 9.61 -6.03 3.91
N ARG A 109 9.86 -4.94 3.16
CA ARG A 109 11.10 -4.16 3.30
C ARG A 109 11.24 -3.60 4.72
N LEU A 110 10.18 -3.02 5.26
CA LEU A 110 10.18 -2.48 6.63
C LEU A 110 10.47 -3.56 7.67
N ALA A 111 9.78 -4.71 7.59
CA ALA A 111 9.99 -5.83 8.51
C ALA A 111 11.43 -6.36 8.45
N THR A 112 12.00 -6.43 7.25
CA THR A 112 13.39 -6.85 7.03
C THR A 112 14.38 -5.87 7.67
N LEU A 113 14.18 -4.57 7.49
CA LEU A 113 15.02 -3.54 8.11
C LEU A 113 14.91 -3.55 9.65
N LYS A 114 13.70 -3.72 10.20
CA LYS A 114 13.51 -3.88 11.66
C LYS A 114 14.32 -5.05 12.21
N LYS A 115 14.28 -6.20 11.55
CA LYS A 115 15.08 -7.38 11.93
C LYS A 115 16.58 -7.10 11.86
N LEU A 116 17.04 -6.40 10.83
CA LEU A 116 18.46 -6.05 10.67
C LEU A 116 18.95 -5.09 11.77
N VAL A 117 18.16 -4.05 12.08
CA VAL A 117 18.47 -3.10 13.17
C VAL A 117 18.53 -3.84 14.51
N ALA A 118 17.54 -4.68 14.81
CA ALA A 118 17.52 -5.46 16.05
C ALA A 118 18.68 -6.45 16.16
N LYS A 119 19.14 -7.02 15.04
CA LYS A 119 20.34 -7.87 15.01
C LYS A 119 21.59 -7.05 15.33
N ARG A 120 21.75 -5.88 14.72
CA ARG A 120 22.90 -4.99 14.95
C ARG A 120 22.95 -4.44 16.36
N GLN A 121 21.80 -4.14 16.95
CA GLN A 121 21.70 -3.73 18.34
C GLN A 121 22.26 -4.83 19.28
N ARG A 122 21.81 -6.07 19.11
CA ARG A 122 22.26 -7.22 19.89
C ARG A 122 23.76 -7.50 19.72
N GLU A 123 24.28 -7.40 18.49
CA GLU A 123 25.71 -7.56 18.23
C GLU A 123 26.56 -6.52 18.97
N LEU A 124 26.08 -5.27 19.04
CA LEU A 124 26.78 -4.19 19.73
C LEU A 124 26.72 -4.33 21.26
N GLU A 125 25.56 -4.72 21.81
CA GLU A 125 25.39 -5.02 23.24
C GLU A 125 26.30 -6.17 23.68
N GLN A 126 26.39 -7.24 22.89
CA GLN A 126 27.29 -8.35 23.16
C GLN A 126 28.77 -7.94 23.13
N GLN A 127 29.16 -7.05 22.22
CA GLN A 127 30.52 -6.52 22.17
C GLN A 127 30.83 -5.63 23.37
N GLN A 128 29.89 -4.79 23.80
CA GLN A 128 30.03 -3.96 25.00
C GLN A 128 30.18 -4.83 26.26
N HIS A 129 29.29 -5.81 26.43
CA HIS A 129 29.36 -6.72 27.57
C HIS A 129 30.70 -7.47 27.66
N ARG A 130 31.22 -7.97 26.53
CA ARG A 130 32.56 -8.60 26.49
C ARG A 130 33.69 -7.63 26.87
N ARG A 131 33.59 -6.36 26.46
CA ARG A 131 34.59 -5.32 26.81
C ARG A 131 34.54 -4.98 28.30
N GLU A 132 33.34 -4.81 28.85
CA GLU A 132 33.13 -4.53 30.27
C GLU A 132 33.60 -5.67 31.17
N GLN A 133 33.30 -6.92 30.78
CA GLN A 133 33.78 -8.11 31.49
C GLN A 133 35.31 -8.15 31.49
N LYS A 134 35.96 -7.97 30.33
CA LYS A 134 37.42 -7.95 30.23
C LYS A 134 38.05 -6.86 31.11
N GLN A 135 37.50 -5.65 31.11
CA GLN A 135 37.99 -4.55 31.96
C GLN A 135 37.81 -4.83 33.45
N THR A 136 36.71 -5.50 33.82
CA THR A 136 36.46 -5.93 35.20
C THR A 136 37.47 -6.97 35.64
N ASP A 137 37.74 -7.97 34.79
CA ASP A 137 38.72 -9.02 35.07
C ASP A 137 40.14 -8.44 35.22
N GLU A 138 40.54 -7.52 34.33
CA GLU A 138 41.84 -6.84 34.41
C GLU A 138 42.00 -6.03 35.71
N ARG A 139 40.94 -5.33 36.14
CA ARG A 139 40.92 -4.61 37.42
C ARG A 139 41.03 -5.54 38.62
N ALA A 140 40.33 -6.68 38.59
CA ALA A 140 40.40 -7.68 39.65
C ALA A 140 41.80 -8.30 39.76
N MET A 141 42.46 -8.60 38.62
CA MET A 141 43.84 -9.08 38.61
C MET A 141 44.84 -8.05 39.17
N LEU A 142 44.68 -6.77 38.84
CA LEU A 142 45.51 -5.70 39.40
C LEU A 142 45.30 -5.55 40.92
N ALA A 143 44.07 -5.70 41.41
CA ALA A 143 43.77 -5.65 42.84
C ALA A 143 44.26 -6.87 43.62
N LEU A 144 44.31 -8.05 42.97
CA LEU A 144 44.80 -9.30 43.57
C LEU A 144 46.33 -9.40 43.58
N ARG A 145 47.04 -8.52 42.88
CA ARG A 145 48.51 -8.48 42.91
C ARG A 145 48.95 -8.00 44.32
N PRO A 146 49.56 -8.87 45.15
CA PRO A 146 49.87 -8.51 46.53
C PRO A 146 50.89 -7.37 46.54
N ARG A 147 50.70 -6.42 47.46
CA ARG A 147 51.72 -5.43 47.83
C ARG A 147 52.90 -6.17 48.45
N HIS A 148 53.82 -6.60 47.62
CA HIS A 148 55.13 -7.11 48.03
C HIS A 148 56.14 -5.96 47.90
N ASP A 149 55.98 -4.93 48.74
CA ASP A 149 56.93 -3.82 48.89
C ASP A 149 56.79 -3.28 50.32
N GLU A 150 57.21 -4.05 51.32
CA GLU A 150 57.69 -3.56 52.63
C GLU A 150 58.56 -4.68 53.23
N TYR A 151 59.89 -4.49 53.21
CA TYR A 151 60.91 -4.81 54.23
C TYR A 151 62.32 -4.62 53.67
#